data_AF-A0A956TCF9-F1
#
_entry.id   AF-A0A956TCF9-F1
#
_cell.length_a   1.000
_cell.length_b   1.000
_cell.length_c   1.000
_cell.angle_alpha   90.00
_cell.angle_beta   90.00
_cell.angle_gamma   90.00
#
_symmetry.space_group_name_H-M   'P 1'
#
loop_
_entity.id
_entity.type
_entity.pdbx_description
1 polymer ?
#
loop_
_entity_poly.entity_id
_entity_poly.type
_entity_poly.pdbx_seq_one_letter_code
_entity_poly.pdbx_strand_id
1 'polypeptide(L)'
;MVRRRGFLIVMALLLSLLIIVVGLAYMGARPGEYAASQAAAAAVEARNLARAGLEDAKVKLSKDEFFPTGIGDEQVVFSYVEEMESLSEPGRVVGTYRVSIDRSYRSQNVIFIVAVGTAGKLKNPRARYSISAELNLEDFRFKSWNEGLLPPL
;
A
#
# COMPACT_ATOMS: atom_id res chain seq x y z
N MET A 1 24.11 39.42 -52.09
CA MET A 1 24.56 38.48 -51.04
C MET A 1 23.78 38.57 -49.71
N VAL A 2 23.27 39.74 -49.30
CA VAL A 2 22.55 39.93 -48.01
C VAL A 2 21.29 39.05 -47.86
N ARG A 3 20.50 38.85 -48.93
CA ARG A 3 19.30 37.98 -48.93
C ARG A 3 19.58 36.52 -48.53
N ARG A 4 20.73 35.95 -48.92
CA ARG A 4 21.07 34.55 -48.59
C ARG A 4 21.43 34.36 -47.11
N ARG A 5 22.02 35.39 -46.49
CA ARG A 5 22.38 35.37 -45.05
C ARG A 5 21.14 35.51 -44.16
N GLY A 6 20.19 36.37 -44.54
CA GLY A 6 18.90 36.47 -43.84
C GLY A 6 18.10 35.17 -43.89
N PHE A 7 18.05 34.51 -45.06
CA PHE A 7 17.40 33.22 -45.20
C PHE A 7 18.00 32.13 -44.32
N LEU A 8 19.35 32.06 -44.23
CA LEU A 8 20.03 31.10 -43.36
C LEU A 8 19.72 31.32 -41.86
N ILE A 9 19.65 32.59 -41.42
CA ILE A 9 19.31 32.92 -40.03
C ILE A 9 17.86 32.51 -39.72
N VAL A 10 16.92 32.81 -40.61
CA VAL A 10 15.51 32.43 -40.44
C VAL A 10 15.35 30.90 -40.43
N MET A 11 16.06 30.19 -41.32
CA MET A 11 16.03 28.73 -41.36
C MET A 11 16.63 28.09 -40.12
N ALA A 12 17.74 28.64 -39.60
CA ALA A 12 18.38 28.17 -38.37
C ALA A 12 17.48 28.40 -37.14
N LEU A 13 16.79 29.54 -37.07
CA LEU A 13 15.80 29.84 -36.02
C LEU A 13 14.57 28.92 -36.08
N LEU A 14 14.08 28.62 -37.27
CA LEU A 14 12.98 27.66 -37.45
C LEU A 14 13.40 26.25 -37.03
N LEU A 15 14.62 25.84 -37.39
CA LEU A 15 15.15 24.53 -37.02
C LEU A 15 15.37 24.43 -35.50
N SER A 16 15.89 25.47 -34.85
CA SER A 16 16.06 25.48 -33.40
C SER A 16 14.72 25.47 -32.67
N LEU A 17 13.73 26.23 -33.14
CA LEU A 17 12.37 26.20 -32.61
C LEU A 17 11.77 24.80 -32.71
N LEU A 18 11.92 24.13 -33.86
CA LEU A 18 11.42 22.77 -34.08
C LEU A 18 12.09 21.77 -33.11
N ILE A 19 13.40 21.85 -32.92
CA ILE A 19 14.13 21.00 -31.97
C ILE A 19 13.64 21.24 -30.54
N ILE A 20 13.40 22.50 -30.15
CA ILE A 20 12.89 22.84 -28.81
C ILE A 20 11.49 22.25 -28.59
N VAL A 21 10.58 22.38 -29.56
CA VAL A 21 9.22 21.83 -29.47
C VAL A 21 9.25 20.30 -29.34
N VAL A 22 10.08 19.63 -30.13
CA VAL A 22 10.26 18.16 -30.03
C VAL A 22 10.86 17.76 -28.68
N GLY A 23 11.85 18.50 -28.18
CA GLY A 23 12.45 18.26 -26.87
C GLY A 23 11.43 18.38 -25.72
N LEU A 24 10.58 19.41 -25.76
CA LEU A 24 9.51 19.61 -24.79
C LEU A 24 8.44 18.52 -24.86
N ALA A 25 8.04 18.12 -26.08
CA ALA A 25 7.08 17.03 -26.28
C ALA A 25 7.61 15.71 -25.72
N TYR A 26 8.90 15.43 -25.91
CA TYR A 26 9.54 14.23 -25.38
C TYR A 26 9.67 14.26 -23.85
N MET A 27 10.02 15.41 -23.26
CA MET A 27 10.05 15.56 -21.80
C MET A 27 8.66 15.42 -21.18
N GLY A 28 7.62 15.93 -21.87
CA GLY A 28 6.23 15.82 -21.45
C GLY A 28 5.67 14.39 -21.46
N ALA A 29 6.34 13.43 -22.10
CA ALA A 29 5.89 12.03 -22.18
C ALA A 29 6.31 11.16 -20.97
N ARG A 30 7.24 11.61 -20.12
CA ARG A 30 7.75 10.85 -18.95
C ARG A 30 6.95 10.91 -17.64
N PRO A 31 5.99 11.82 -17.38
CA PRO A 31 5.33 11.87 -16.06
C PRO A 31 4.51 10.61 -15.75
N GLY A 32 4.02 9.90 -16.77
CA GLY A 32 3.31 8.63 -16.59
C GLY A 32 4.19 7.52 -16.01
N GLU A 33 5.45 7.43 -16.42
CA GLU A 33 6.39 6.40 -15.94
C GLU A 33 6.77 6.64 -14.46
N TYR A 34 6.99 7.90 -14.09
CA TYR A 34 7.24 8.26 -12.69
C TYR A 34 6.03 8.00 -11.80
N ALA A 35 4.81 8.32 -12.27
CA ALA A 35 3.58 8.03 -11.54
C ALA A 35 3.37 6.52 -11.36
N ALA A 36 3.62 5.72 -12.40
CA ALA A 36 3.54 4.26 -12.33
C ALA A 36 4.56 3.67 -11.36
N SER A 37 5.81 4.13 -11.40
CA SER A 37 6.86 3.69 -10.48
C SER A 37 6.53 4.02 -9.02
N GLN A 38 6.02 5.24 -8.76
CA GLN A 38 5.59 5.62 -7.42
C GLN A 38 4.39 4.80 -6.93
N ALA A 39 3.42 4.52 -7.81
CA ALA A 39 2.26 3.68 -7.48
C ALA A 39 2.69 2.24 -7.15
N ALA A 40 3.63 1.67 -7.92
CA ALA A 40 4.17 0.34 -7.67
C ALA A 40 4.89 0.27 -6.31
N ALA A 41 5.73 1.26 -5.99
CA ALA A 41 6.40 1.34 -4.70
C ALA A 41 5.39 1.44 -3.53
N ALA A 42 4.36 2.29 -3.67
CA ALA A 42 3.31 2.42 -2.68
C ALA A 42 2.50 1.13 -2.50
N ALA A 43 2.23 0.38 -3.58
CA ALA A 43 1.53 -0.90 -3.51
C ALA A 43 2.32 -1.95 -2.74
N VAL A 44 3.64 -2.02 -2.94
CA VAL A 44 4.54 -2.90 -2.18
C VAL A 44 4.57 -2.49 -0.70
N GLU A 45 4.65 -1.19 -0.42
CA GLU A 45 4.59 -0.65 0.95
C GLU A 45 3.28 -1.06 1.64
N ALA A 46 2.14 -0.88 0.98
CA ALA A 46 0.83 -1.28 1.50
C ALA A 46 0.74 -2.81 1.74
N ARG A 47 1.28 -3.62 0.83
CA ARG A 47 1.33 -5.09 0.99
C ARG A 47 2.16 -5.49 2.20
N ASN A 48 3.33 -4.87 2.40
CA ASN A 48 4.19 -5.15 3.55
C ASN A 48 3.53 -4.74 4.87
N LEU A 49 2.81 -3.62 4.89
CA LEU A 49 2.02 -3.20 6.05
C LEU A 49 0.90 -4.18 6.37
N ALA A 50 0.20 -4.70 5.35
CA ALA A 50 -0.83 -5.73 5.54
C ALA A 50 -0.24 -7.01 6.14
N ARG A 51 0.94 -7.45 5.65
CA ARG A 51 1.67 -8.60 6.21
C ARG A 51 2.07 -8.37 7.66
N ALA A 52 2.56 -7.18 7.98
CA ALA A 52 2.93 -6.82 9.34
C ALA A 52 1.73 -6.90 10.29
N GLY A 53 0.56 -6.37 9.87
CA GLY A 53 -0.66 -6.48 10.67
C GLY A 53 -1.11 -7.92 10.89
N LEU A 54 -0.97 -8.78 9.89
CA LEU A 54 -1.34 -10.20 10.03
C LEU A 54 -0.41 -10.95 10.99
N GLU A 55 0.90 -10.73 10.91
CA GLU A 55 1.86 -11.33 11.84
C GLU A 55 1.70 -10.79 13.27
N ASP A 56 1.44 -9.48 13.41
CA ASP A 56 1.14 -8.88 14.72
C ASP A 56 -0.11 -9.52 15.35
N ALA A 57 -1.18 -9.70 14.57
CA ALA A 57 -2.40 -10.38 15.02
C ALA A 57 -2.12 -11.82 15.47
N LYS A 58 -1.35 -12.57 14.69
CA LYS A 58 -0.93 -13.93 15.04
C LYS A 58 -0.10 -13.95 16.33
N VAL A 59 0.85 -13.03 16.50
CA VAL A 59 1.66 -12.96 17.72
C VAL A 59 0.79 -12.64 18.93
N LYS A 60 -0.14 -11.69 18.80
CA LYS A 60 -1.10 -11.35 19.86
C LYS A 60 -1.98 -12.55 20.23
N LEU A 61 -2.55 -13.22 19.25
CA LEU A 61 -3.37 -14.44 19.46
C LEU A 61 -2.56 -15.61 20.02
N SER A 62 -1.28 -15.75 19.65
CA SER A 62 -0.40 -16.81 20.19
C SER A 62 -0.02 -16.58 21.66
N LYS A 63 0.00 -15.33 22.11
CA LYS A 63 0.24 -14.97 23.51
C LYS A 63 -1.03 -15.05 24.33
N ASP A 64 -2.16 -14.72 23.72
CA ASP A 64 -3.47 -14.71 24.34
C ASP A 64 -4.54 -15.11 23.32
N GLU A 65 -5.02 -16.35 23.45
CA GLU A 65 -6.04 -16.91 22.57
C GLU A 65 -7.37 -16.15 22.68
N PHE A 66 -7.60 -15.45 23.80
CA PHE A 66 -8.80 -14.64 24.02
C PHE A 66 -8.63 -13.20 23.54
N PHE A 67 -7.50 -12.85 22.92
CA PHE A 67 -7.29 -11.51 22.42
C PHE A 67 -8.39 -11.08 21.43
N PRO A 68 -8.93 -9.85 21.59
CA PRO A 68 -8.69 -8.93 22.70
C PRO A 68 -9.51 -9.31 23.94
N THR A 69 -8.90 -9.15 25.11
CA THR A 69 -9.56 -9.41 26.41
C THR A 69 -10.61 -8.36 26.73
N GLY A 70 -11.60 -8.74 27.54
CA GLY A 70 -12.61 -7.80 28.06
C GLY A 70 -13.74 -7.47 27.09
N ILE A 71 -13.77 -8.08 25.92
CA ILE A 71 -14.92 -8.01 25.02
C ILE A 71 -15.89 -9.12 25.41
N GLY A 72 -17.13 -8.76 25.74
CA GLY A 72 -18.16 -9.74 26.12
C GLY A 72 -18.35 -10.83 25.04
N ASP A 73 -18.79 -12.01 25.47
CA ASP A 73 -18.88 -13.22 24.63
C ASP A 73 -19.73 -13.05 23.36
N GLU A 74 -20.58 -12.02 23.30
CA GLU A 74 -21.44 -11.71 22.15
C GLU A 74 -20.71 -11.03 20.98
N GLN A 75 -19.54 -10.40 21.21
CA GLN A 75 -18.83 -9.71 20.14
C GLN A 75 -17.90 -10.66 19.40
N VAL A 76 -18.31 -11.03 18.19
CA VAL A 76 -17.61 -12.02 17.37
C VAL A 76 -16.50 -11.40 16.50
N VAL A 77 -16.69 -10.14 16.09
CA VAL A 77 -15.74 -9.40 15.24
C VAL A 77 -15.10 -8.26 16.00
N PHE A 78 -13.78 -8.15 15.89
CA PHE A 78 -13.01 -7.06 16.46
C PHE A 78 -12.08 -6.47 15.41
N SER A 79 -11.87 -5.15 15.44
CA SER A 79 -10.89 -4.50 14.59
C SER A 79 -10.04 -3.51 15.36
N TYR A 80 -8.77 -3.42 15.01
CA TYR A 80 -7.84 -2.41 15.53
C TYR A 80 -6.99 -1.82 14.41
N VAL A 81 -6.41 -0.65 14.68
CA VAL A 81 -5.53 0.07 13.75
C VAL A 81 -4.26 0.43 14.49
N GLU A 82 -3.11 0.20 13.84
CA GLU A 82 -1.82 0.62 14.36
C GLU A 82 -1.04 1.40 13.30
N GLU A 83 -0.27 2.39 13.78
CA GLU A 83 0.59 3.22 12.97
C GLU A 83 2.00 2.63 12.95
N MET A 84 2.61 2.60 11.77
CA MET A 84 3.98 2.14 11.59
C MET A 84 4.90 3.34 11.40
N GLU A 85 5.89 3.45 12.28
CA GLU A 85 6.88 4.51 12.26
C GLU A 85 8.11 4.14 11.43
N SER A 86 8.80 5.18 10.93
CA SER A 86 10.05 5.03 10.19
C SER A 86 11.20 4.71 11.14
N LEU A 87 11.98 3.68 10.82
CA LEU A 87 13.21 3.37 11.54
C LEU A 87 14.30 4.43 11.33
N SER A 88 14.28 5.14 10.19
CA SER A 88 15.26 6.17 9.86
C SER A 88 14.91 7.54 10.44
N GLU A 89 13.62 7.79 10.70
CA GLU A 89 13.09 9.06 11.18
C GLU A 89 12.05 8.78 12.29
N PRO A 90 12.48 8.64 13.56
CA PRO A 90 11.58 8.36 14.67
C PRO A 90 10.43 9.38 14.77
N GLY A 91 9.20 8.91 15.03
CA GLY A 91 8.01 9.75 15.07
C GLY A 91 7.42 10.10 13.69
N ARG A 92 8.06 9.71 12.58
CA ARG A 92 7.45 9.81 11.24
C ARG A 92 6.67 8.54 10.91
N VAL A 93 5.35 8.66 10.85
CA VAL A 93 4.46 7.59 10.38
C VAL A 93 4.65 7.34 8.89
N VAL A 94 5.02 6.10 8.54
CA VAL A 94 5.19 5.60 7.16
C VAL A 94 3.83 5.16 6.60
N GLY A 95 3.04 4.49 7.43
CA GLY A 95 1.71 4.02 7.06
C GLY A 95 0.97 3.45 8.25
N THR A 96 -0.15 2.80 7.96
CA THR A 96 -0.98 2.16 8.98
C THR A 96 -1.43 0.80 8.49
N TYR A 97 -1.72 -0.11 9.42
CA TYR A 97 -2.49 -1.30 9.11
C TYR A 97 -3.72 -1.38 10.00
N ARG A 98 -4.80 -1.90 9.43
CA ARG A 98 -6.01 -2.28 10.15
C ARG A 98 -6.12 -3.79 10.14
N VAL A 99 -6.30 -4.40 11.29
CA VAL A 99 -6.59 -5.83 11.42
C VAL A 99 -8.03 -5.97 11.86
N SER A 100 -8.75 -6.91 11.25
CA SER A 100 -10.06 -7.36 11.68
C SER A 100 -9.99 -8.86 11.96
N ILE A 101 -10.46 -9.26 13.12
CA ILE A 101 -10.46 -10.63 13.63
C ILE A 101 -11.90 -11.06 13.76
N ASP A 102 -12.26 -12.16 13.10
CA ASP A 102 -13.57 -12.80 13.18
C ASP A 102 -13.42 -14.16 13.88
N ARG A 103 -14.11 -14.28 15.01
CA ARG A 103 -14.08 -15.45 15.91
C ARG A 103 -15.27 -16.38 15.70
N SER A 104 -16.07 -16.20 14.64
CA SER A 104 -17.28 -17.00 14.37
C SER A 104 -17.01 -18.51 14.33
N TYR A 105 -15.80 -18.90 13.95
CA TYR A 105 -15.38 -20.29 13.78
C TYR A 105 -14.48 -20.79 14.92
N ARG A 106 -14.43 -20.08 16.06
CA ARG A 106 -13.55 -20.43 17.18
C ARG A 106 -13.83 -21.82 17.75
N SER A 107 -15.08 -22.28 17.72
CA SER A 107 -15.45 -23.65 18.14
C SER A 107 -14.79 -24.75 17.29
N GLN A 108 -14.27 -24.41 16.11
CA GLN A 108 -13.52 -25.30 15.21
C GLN A 108 -12.01 -25.04 15.28
N ASN A 109 -11.54 -24.32 16.30
CA ASN A 109 -10.15 -23.87 16.45
C ASN A 109 -9.65 -23.03 15.26
N VAL A 110 -10.52 -22.25 14.63
CA VAL A 110 -10.17 -21.37 13.50
C VAL A 110 -10.61 -19.94 13.77
N ILE A 111 -9.73 -18.99 13.45
CA ILE A 111 -10.01 -17.55 13.46
C ILE A 111 -9.75 -17.01 12.06
N PHE A 112 -10.67 -16.18 11.55
CA PHE A 112 -10.47 -15.49 10.28
C PHE A 112 -9.91 -14.09 10.54
N ILE A 113 -8.83 -13.74 9.85
CA ILE A 113 -8.13 -12.47 10.04
C ILE A 113 -8.04 -11.75 8.70
N VAL A 114 -8.45 -10.49 8.67
CA VAL A 114 -8.28 -9.58 7.53
C VAL A 114 -7.37 -8.43 7.94
N ALA A 115 -6.21 -8.35 7.33
CA ALA A 115 -5.28 -7.23 7.48
C ALA A 115 -5.34 -6.33 6.24
N VAL A 116 -5.49 -5.03 6.46
CA VAL A 116 -5.49 -4.00 5.42
C VAL A 116 -4.35 -3.03 5.69
N GLY A 117 -3.32 -3.07 4.85
CA GLY A 117 -2.21 -2.13 4.89
C GLY A 117 -2.51 -0.90 4.05
N THR A 118 -2.17 0.28 4.58
CA THR A 118 -2.35 1.58 3.92
C THR A 118 -1.04 2.33 3.92
N ALA A 119 -0.46 2.53 2.72
CA ALA A 119 0.76 3.30 2.54
C ALA A 119 0.47 4.81 2.58
N GLY A 120 1.24 5.56 3.38
CA GLY A 120 1.00 6.98 3.65
C GLY A 120 -0.04 7.23 4.75
N LYS A 121 -0.43 8.50 4.92
CA LYS A 121 -1.35 8.93 5.99
C LYS A 121 -2.77 8.42 5.73
N LEU A 122 -3.50 8.04 6.78
CA LEU A 122 -4.85 7.51 6.69
C LEU A 122 -5.83 8.45 5.92
N LYS A 123 -5.66 9.77 6.07
CA LYS A 123 -6.47 10.80 5.38
C LYS A 123 -6.15 10.94 3.88
N ASN A 124 -4.96 10.52 3.45
CA ASN A 124 -4.54 10.61 2.04
C ASN A 124 -3.71 9.36 1.67
N PRO A 125 -4.38 8.20 1.51
CA PRO A 125 -3.71 6.94 1.25
C PRO A 125 -3.11 6.95 -0.17
N ARG A 126 -1.84 6.56 -0.28
CA ARG A 126 -1.17 6.40 -1.58
C ARG A 126 -1.52 5.06 -2.24
N ALA A 127 -1.67 4.02 -1.41
CA ALA A 127 -2.08 2.70 -1.84
C ALA A 127 -2.72 1.95 -0.66
N ARG A 128 -3.54 0.94 -0.99
CA ARG A 128 -4.13 0.01 -0.02
C ARG A 128 -3.95 -1.43 -0.52
N TYR A 129 -3.76 -2.34 0.41
CA TYR A 129 -3.64 -3.76 0.11
C TYR A 129 -4.31 -4.58 1.21
N SER A 130 -4.99 -5.67 0.85
CA SER A 130 -5.67 -6.53 1.80
C SER A 130 -5.13 -7.95 1.73
N ILE A 131 -4.96 -8.55 2.90
CA ILE A 131 -4.61 -9.95 3.08
C ILE A 131 -5.63 -10.54 4.02
N SER A 132 -6.26 -11.64 3.62
CA SER A 132 -7.14 -12.42 4.47
C SER A 132 -6.55 -13.81 4.68
N ALA A 133 -6.56 -14.28 5.92
CA ALA A 133 -6.02 -15.58 6.27
C ALA A 133 -6.86 -16.26 7.36
N GLU A 134 -6.92 -17.58 7.31
CA GLU A 134 -7.45 -18.40 8.41
C GLU A 134 -6.30 -18.86 9.30
N LEU A 135 -6.39 -18.58 10.59
CA LEU A 135 -5.43 -18.99 11.60
C LEU A 135 -5.98 -20.18 12.40
N ASN A 136 -5.18 -21.23 12.53
CA ASN A 136 -5.47 -22.33 13.45
C ASN A 136 -5.08 -21.95 14.88
N LEU A 137 -5.95 -22.16 15.86
CA LEU A 137 -5.66 -21.87 17.26
C LEU A 137 -4.79 -22.94 17.94
N GLU A 138 -4.70 -24.15 17.39
CA GLU A 138 -3.90 -25.23 18.00
C GLU A 138 -2.40 -25.02 17.82
N ASP A 139 -1.98 -24.56 16.63
CA ASP A 139 -0.56 -24.42 16.25
C ASP A 139 -0.18 -23.01 15.76
N PHE A 140 -1.14 -22.09 15.75
CA PHE A 140 -0.97 -20.69 15.28
C PHE A 140 -0.39 -20.59 13.86
N ARG A 141 -0.70 -21.57 13.00
CA ARG A 141 -0.33 -21.55 11.58
C ARG A 141 -1.49 -21.07 10.71
N PHE A 142 -1.17 -20.33 9.66
CA PHE A 142 -2.15 -19.94 8.66
C PHE A 142 -2.51 -21.15 7.80
N LYS A 143 -3.79 -21.52 7.76
CA LYS A 143 -4.34 -22.60 6.91
C LYS A 143 -4.59 -22.10 5.48
N SER A 144 -5.11 -20.88 5.37
CA SER A 144 -5.38 -20.23 4.09
C SER A 144 -4.72 -18.84 4.07
N TRP A 145 -4.30 -18.40 2.88
CA TRP A 145 -3.67 -17.11 2.66
C TRP A 145 -4.12 -16.57 1.32
N ASN A 146 -4.96 -15.54 1.35
CA ASN A 146 -5.49 -14.89 0.16
C ASN A 146 -5.04 -13.43 0.15
N GLU A 147 -4.30 -13.06 -0.89
CA GLU A 147 -3.89 -11.69 -1.13
C GLU A 147 -4.75 -11.06 -2.22
N GLY A 148 -5.23 -9.84 -1.99
CA GLY A 148 -6.08 -9.17 -2.96
C GLY A 148 -6.24 -7.68 -2.72
N LEU A 149 -6.64 -6.97 -3.77
CA LEU A 149 -7.19 -5.63 -3.66
C LEU A 149 -8.62 -5.77 -3.12
N LEU A 150 -8.76 -5.65 -1.80
CA LEU A 150 -10.00 -5.56 -0.99
C LEU A 150 -11.23 -6.33 -1.52
N PRO A 151 -11.81 -7.30 -0.78
CA PRO A 151 -13.21 -7.64 -1.02
C PRO A 151 -14.08 -6.37 -0.82
N PRO A 152 -15.19 -6.21 -1.58
CA PRO A 152 -16.09 -5.09 -1.36
C PRO A 152 -16.59 -5.13 0.09
N LEU A 153 -16.51 -4.00 0.78
CA LEU A 153 -17.16 -3.79 2.08
C LEU A 153 -18.67 -3.97 1.96
#